data_AF-A0A377YYN4-F1
#
_entry.id   AF-A0A377YYN4-F1
#
_cell.length_a   1.000
_cell.length_b   1.000
_cell.length_c   1.000
_cell.angle_alpha   90.00
_cell.angle_beta   90.00
_cell.angle_gamma   90.00
#
_symmetry.space_group_name_H-M   'P 1'
#
loop_
_entity.id
_entity.type
_entity.pdbx_description
1 polymer ?
#
loop_
_entity_poly.entity_id
_entity_poly.type
_entity_poly.pdbx_seq_one_letter_code
_entity_poly.pdbx_strand_id
1 'polypeptide(L)' 'MLKLSVCLLTCNSARLLMEVLPPLLKVADECIVVDSGSTDETVAICQQFGLTVHHHAYKATARK' A
#
# COMPACT_ATOMS: atom_id res chain seq x y z
N MET A 1 25.34 2.22 -2.78
CA MET A 1 24.27 1.50 -2.06
C MET A 1 23.22 1.05 -3.06
N LEU A 2 22.68 -0.16 -2.91
CA LEU A 2 21.53 -0.64 -3.67
C LEU A 2 20.28 0.11 -3.22
N LYS A 3 19.45 0.56 -4.16
CA LYS A 3 18.15 1.15 -3.86
C LYS A 3 17.08 0.07 -3.78
N LEU A 4 16.19 0.17 -2.80
CA LEU A 4 15.07 -0.75 -2.60
C LEU A 4 13.74 -0.04 -2.86
N SER A 5 13.05 -0.48 -3.90
CA SER A 5 11.65 -0.12 -4.16
C SER A 5 10.72 -1.21 -3.65
N VAL A 6 9.66 -0.81 -2.94
CA VAL A 6 8.61 -1.72 -2.44
C VAL A 6 7.29 -1.38 -3.12
N CYS A 7 6.62 -2.39 -3.67
CA CYS A 7 5.24 -2.30 -4.12
C CYS A 7 4.32 -2.89 -3.04
N LEU A 8 3.46 -2.05 -2.45
CA LEU A 8 2.50 -2.43 -1.43
C LEU A 8 1.11 -2.53 -2.05
N LEU A 9 0.65 -3.76 -2.26
CA LEU A 9 -0.73 -4.03 -2.67
C LEU A 9 -1.62 -4.08 -1.42
N THR A 10 -2.72 -3.34 -1.43
CA THR A 10 -3.60 -3.26 -0.25
C THR A 10 -5.08 -3.19 -0.62
N CYS A 11 -5.92 -3.65 0.31
CA CYS A 11 -7.37 -3.55 0.28
C CYS A 11 -7.88 -3.80 1.71
N ASN A 12 -8.59 -2.85 2.30
CA ASN A 12 -9.17 -2.94 3.63
C ASN A 12 -8.19 -3.43 4.71
N SER A 13 -6.99 -2.84 4.74
CA SER A 13 -5.87 -3.24 5.60
C SER A 13 -5.57 -2.20 6.70
N ALA A 14 -6.51 -1.30 7.03
CA ALA A 14 -6.30 -0.21 7.99
C ALA A 14 -5.71 -0.68 9.32
N ARG A 15 -6.18 -1.83 9.82
CA ARG A 15 -5.70 -2.45 11.06
C ARG A 15 -4.21 -2.78 11.08
N LEU A 16 -3.63 -3.13 9.94
CA LEU A 16 -2.24 -3.59 9.83
C LEU A 16 -1.30 -2.49 9.37
N LEU A 17 -1.79 -1.55 8.56
CA LEU A 17 -0.95 -0.51 7.95
C LEU A 17 -0.23 0.36 8.98
N MET A 18 -0.87 0.65 10.11
CA MET A 18 -0.25 1.41 11.20
C MET A 18 0.98 0.72 11.79
N GLU A 19 1.04 -0.61 11.76
CA GLU A 19 2.17 -1.38 12.27
C GLU A 19 3.22 -1.66 11.18
N VAL A 20 2.78 -1.84 9.94
CA VAL A 20 3.64 -2.25 8.81
C VAL A 20 4.38 -1.06 8.18
N LEU A 21 3.74 0.10 8.01
CA LEU A 21 4.34 1.23 7.32
C LEU A 21 5.57 1.81 8.04
N PRO A 22 5.59 2.02 9.37
CA PRO A 22 6.76 2.60 10.04
C PRO A 22 8.07 1.82 9.86
N PRO A 23 8.14 0.49 10.05
CA PRO A 23 9.36 -0.26 9.78
C PRO A 23 9.67 -0.37 8.28
N LEU A 24 8.64 -0.45 7.42
CA LEU A 24 8.81 -0.54 5.98
C LEU A 24 9.51 0.71 5.41
N LEU A 25 9.07 1.90 5.83
CA LEU A 25 9.61 3.18 5.35
C LEU A 25 11.02 3.48 5.86
N LYS A 26 11.53 2.72 6.83
CA LYS A 26 12.94 2.80 7.26
C LYS A 26 13.89 2.07 6.33
N VAL A 27 13.38 1.11 5.55
CA VAL A 27 14.21 0.24 4.70
C VAL A 27 14.00 0.49 3.22
N ALA A 28 12.83 0.98 2.81
CA ALA A 28 12.50 1.28 1.42
C ALA A 28 12.93 2.70 1.06
N ASP A 29 13.67 2.85 -0.05
CA ASP A 29 13.95 4.16 -0.66
C ASP A 29 12.73 4.69 -1.44
N GLU A 30 11.88 3.78 -1.92
CA GLU A 30 10.65 4.08 -2.65
C GLU A 30 9.54 3.11 -2.23
N CYS A 31 8.33 3.63 -2.00
CA CYS A 31 7.15 2.83 -1.69
C CYS A 31 6.01 3.23 -2.62
N ILE A 32 5.57 2.27 -3.45
CA ILE A 32 4.46 2.41 -4.39
C ILE A 32 3.26 1.69 -3.78
N VAL A 33 2.22 2.42 -3.42
CA VAL A 33 0.98 1.83 -2.88
C VAL A 33 -0.03 1.63 -3.99
N VAL A 34 -0.55 0.42 -4.12
CA VAL A 34 -1.65 0.10 -5.04
C VAL A 34 -2.85 -0.38 -4.23
N ASP A 35 -3.89 0.44 -4.19
CA ASP A 35 -5.13 0.13 -3.50
C ASP A 35 -6.15 -0.52 -4.43
N SER A 36 -6.75 -1.62 -3.99
CA SER A 36 -7.72 -2.40 -4.78
C SER A 36 -9.18 -2.04 -4.55
N GLY A 37 -9.45 -0.84 -4.02
CA GLY A 37 -10.80 -0.35 -3.72
C GLY A 37 -11.16 -0.49 -2.24
N SER A 38 -10.27 -0.02 -1.35
CA SER A 38 -10.56 0.03 0.07
C SER A 38 -11.75 0.94 0.37
N THR A 39 -12.58 0.51 1.31
CA THR A 39 -13.72 1.27 1.83
C THR A 39 -13.55 1.67 3.30
N ASP A 40 -12.47 1.20 3.94
CA ASP A 40 -12.04 1.57 5.28
C ASP A 40 -11.00 2.71 5.26
N GLU A 41 -10.35 2.96 6.38
CA GLU A 41 -9.35 4.03 6.54
C GLU A 41 -8.00 3.74 5.85
N THR A 42 -7.86 2.65 5.08
CA THR A 42 -6.60 2.23 4.43
C THR A 42 -5.94 3.36 3.64
N VAL A 43 -6.69 4.02 2.77
CA VAL A 43 -6.16 5.09 1.91
C VAL A 43 -5.73 6.30 2.75
N ALA A 44 -6.54 6.66 3.75
CA ALA A 44 -6.24 7.78 4.64
C ALA A 44 -4.98 7.52 5.46
N ILE A 45 -4.78 6.31 5.96
CA ILE A 45 -3.57 5.91 6.68
C ILE A 45 -2.34 6.07 5.77
N CYS A 46 -2.36 5.50 4.56
CA CYS A 46 -1.24 5.65 3.62
C CYS A 46 -0.90 7.12 3.34
N GLN A 47 -1.90 7.99 3.17
CA GLN A 47 -1.72 9.42 2.96
C GLN A 47 -1.12 10.13 4.19
N GLN A 48 -1.48 9.73 5.42
CA GLN A 48 -0.87 10.26 6.64
C GLN A 48 0.63 9.96 6.73
N PHE A 49 1.08 8.87 6.14
CA PHE A 49 2.51 8.55 6.00
C PHE A 49 3.19 9.24 4.80
N GLY A 50 2.48 10.14 4.10
CA GLY A 50 3.00 10.85 2.93
C GLY A 50 3.08 10.01 1.67
N LEU A 51 2.40 8.85 1.63
CA LEU A 51 2.43 7.94 0.49
C LEU A 51 1.39 8.33 -0.55
N THR A 52 1.79 8.23 -1.82
CA THR A 52 0.85 8.37 -2.94
C THR A 52 0.21 7.01 -3.21
N VAL A 53 -1.13 6.98 -3.22
CA VAL A 53 -1.93 5.77 -3.41
C VAL A 53 -2.44 5.71 -4.85
N HIS A 54 -2.06 4.68 -5.57
CA HIS A 54 -2.59 4.39 -6.89
C HIS A 54 -3.81 3.48 -6.76
N HIS A 55 -4.98 3.94 -7.19
CA HIS A 55 -6.16 3.10 -7.21
C HIS A 55 -6.15 2.18 -8.44
N HIS A 56 -6.28 0.87 -8.22
CA HIS A 56 -6.47 -0.11 -9.28
C HIS A 56 -7.55 -1.10 -8.86
N ALA A 57 -8.75 -0.98 -9.45
CA ALA A 57 -9.86 -1.90 -9.17
C ALA A 57 -9.43 -3.37 -9.33
N TYR A 58 -9.72 -4.21 -8.33
CA TYR A 58 -9.41 -5.62 -8.38
C TYR A 58 -10.10 -6.28 -9.59
N LYS A 59 -9.31 -6.82 -10.52
CA LYS A 59 -9.81 -7.64 -11.62
C LYS A 59 -9.57 -9.10 -11.28
N ALA A 60 -10.62 -9.79 -10.82
CA ALA A 60 -10.59 -11.23 -10.63
C ALA A 60 -10.26 -11.89 -11.97
N THR A 61 -9.00 -12.31 -12.14
CA THR A 61 -8.61 -13.12 -13.30
C THR A 61 -8.86 -14.58 -12.94
N ALA A 62 -10.12 -14.91 -12.67
CA ALA A 62 -10.56 -16.29 -12.70
C ALA A 62 -10.51 -16.70 -14.17
N ARG A 63 -9.39 -17.31 -14.57
CA ARG A 63 -9.38 -18.12 -15.79
C ARG A 63 -10.46 -19.19 -15.58
N LYS A 64 -11.55 -19.09 -16.35
CA LYS A 64 -12.42 -20.23 -16.60
C LYS A 64 -11.64 -21.31 -17.34
#